data_AF-A0A1I7DD49-F1
#
_entry.id   AF-A0A1I7DD49-F1
#
_cell.length_a   1.000
_cell.length_b   1.000
_cell.length_c   1.000
_cell.angle_alpha   90.00
_cell.angle_beta   90.00
_cell.angle_gamma   90.00
#
_symmetry.space_group_name_H-M   'P 1'
#
loop_
_entity.id
_entity.type
_entity.pdbx_description
1 polymer ?
#
loop_
_entity_poly.entity_id
_entity_poly.type
_entity_poly.pdbx_seq_one_letter_code
_entity_poly.pdbx_strand_id
1 'polypeptide(L)'
;DGDYSAESDVETLRPWVEAAGEAGVYVVLDLQPGRTDFLTQARLYEPLLQLPHVGLALDPEWRLRPDQVHLTQIGQVGIEEVNQVVTWLADLTRDRALPQKLLVLHQFQVRMIVDRERLDTSRDELAIMVHVDGQGTQPMKQDTWGVLHQDAPAPLYWGWKNFYDEDSPTLTPDQTIAEVHPTPQLVTYQ
;
A
#
# COMPACT_ATOMS: atom_id res chain seq x y z
N ASP A 1 -7.49 10.47 -19.05
CA ASP A 1 -6.57 10.89 -20.15
C ASP A 1 -5.97 9.69 -20.93
N GLY A 2 -6.49 8.47 -20.74
CA GLY A 2 -6.05 7.28 -21.47
C GLY A 2 -4.94 6.49 -20.76
N ASP A 3 -4.61 6.88 -19.53
CA ASP A 3 -3.69 6.17 -18.65
C ASP A 3 -4.32 4.96 -17.92
N TYR A 4 -5.65 4.78 -18.00
CA TYR A 4 -6.37 3.70 -17.31
C TYR A 4 -6.37 3.86 -15.78
N SER A 5 -6.32 5.10 -15.31
CA SER A 5 -6.60 5.47 -13.94
C SER A 5 -7.81 6.42 -13.90
N ALA A 6 -8.53 6.40 -12.78
CA ALA A 6 -9.70 7.23 -12.54
C ALA A 6 -9.46 8.07 -11.28
N GLU A 7 -8.69 9.15 -11.44
CA GLU A 7 -8.37 10.05 -10.34
C GLU A 7 -9.62 10.76 -9.82
N SER A 8 -9.74 10.83 -8.49
CA SER A 8 -10.68 11.73 -7.85
C SER A 8 -10.01 13.07 -7.59
N ASP A 9 -10.71 14.17 -7.84
CA ASP A 9 -10.18 15.50 -7.53
C ASP A 9 -9.90 15.64 -6.03
N VAL A 10 -8.78 16.27 -5.67
CA VAL A 10 -8.40 16.57 -4.28
C VAL A 10 -9.54 17.28 -3.53
N GLU A 11 -10.21 18.23 -4.18
CA GLU A 11 -11.31 18.99 -3.58
C GLU A 11 -12.53 18.13 -3.28
N THR A 12 -12.71 17.03 -4.01
CA THR A 12 -13.78 16.05 -3.74
C THR A 12 -13.45 15.20 -2.51
N LEU A 13 -12.18 14.84 -2.34
CA LEU A 13 -11.73 13.99 -1.22
C LEU A 13 -11.53 14.77 0.08
N ARG A 14 -11.09 16.03 -0.01
CA ARG A 14 -10.69 16.85 1.14
C ARG A 14 -11.72 16.89 2.29
N PRO A 15 -13.02 17.12 2.06
CA PRO A 15 -13.99 17.15 3.16
C PRO A 15 -14.07 15.83 3.95
N TRP A 16 -13.92 14.70 3.27
CA TRP A 16 -13.94 13.37 3.90
C TRP A 16 -12.67 13.12 4.70
N VAL A 17 -11.52 13.52 4.14
CA VAL A 17 -10.22 13.40 4.81
C VAL A 17 -10.17 14.28 6.05
N GLU A 18 -10.65 15.52 6.00
CA GLU A 18 -10.69 16.43 7.14
C GLU A 18 -11.65 15.91 8.23
N ALA A 19 -12.84 15.44 7.86
CA ALA A 19 -13.78 14.84 8.80
C ALA A 19 -13.21 13.58 9.48
N ALA A 20 -12.47 12.73 8.75
CA ALA A 20 -11.78 11.58 9.32
C ALA A 20 -10.73 12.02 10.35
N GLY A 21 -9.96 13.07 10.05
CA GLY A 21 -8.98 13.64 10.97
C GLY A 21 -9.61 14.19 12.25
N GLU A 22 -10.71 14.93 12.14
CA GLU A 22 -11.48 15.43 13.28
C GLU A 22 -12.03 14.28 14.16
N ALA A 23 -12.36 13.15 13.55
CA ALA A 23 -12.80 11.93 14.24
C ALA A 23 -11.64 11.08 14.80
N GLY A 24 -10.38 11.49 14.61
CA GLY A 24 -9.20 10.72 15.04
C GLY A 24 -8.94 9.46 14.19
N VAL A 25 -9.47 9.42 12.97
CA VAL A 25 -9.30 8.32 12.01
C VAL A 25 -8.14 8.64 11.08
N TYR A 26 -7.21 7.69 10.94
CA TYR A 26 -6.11 7.78 9.98
C TYR A 26 -6.61 7.38 8.60
N VAL A 27 -6.21 8.12 7.57
CA VAL A 27 -6.59 7.88 6.18
C VAL A 27 -5.36 7.38 5.42
N VAL A 28 -5.53 6.35 4.59
CA VAL A 28 -4.53 5.90 3.63
C VAL A 28 -5.10 6.12 2.24
N LEU A 29 -4.42 6.92 1.43
CA LEU A 29 -4.80 7.12 0.03
C LEU A 29 -4.24 5.97 -0.80
N ASP A 30 -5.10 5.18 -1.42
CA ASP A 30 -4.70 4.02 -2.22
C ASP A 30 -4.57 4.38 -3.70
N LEU A 31 -3.37 4.19 -4.25
CA LEU A 31 -3.03 4.58 -5.61
C LEU A 31 -3.04 3.37 -6.54
N GLN A 32 -3.84 3.51 -7.59
CA GLN A 32 -3.95 2.57 -8.70
C GLN A 32 -3.56 3.32 -9.98
N PRO A 33 -2.26 3.37 -10.34
CA PRO A 33 -1.74 4.37 -11.26
C PRO A 33 -2.02 4.08 -12.75
N GLY A 34 -2.55 2.90 -13.08
CA GLY A 34 -2.66 2.51 -14.48
C GLY A 34 -1.30 2.62 -15.18
N ARG A 35 -1.25 3.36 -16.28
CA ARG A 35 -0.06 3.57 -17.11
C ARG A 35 0.83 4.71 -16.64
N THR A 36 0.38 5.55 -15.72
CA THR A 36 1.26 6.53 -15.08
C THR A 36 2.18 5.85 -14.06
N ASP A 37 3.17 6.57 -13.57
CA ASP A 37 4.01 6.13 -12.45
C ASP A 37 3.45 6.59 -11.10
N PHE A 38 3.80 5.87 -10.03
CA PHE A 38 3.30 6.17 -8.69
C PHE A 38 3.68 7.55 -8.19
N LEU A 39 4.88 8.05 -8.49
CA LEU A 39 5.32 9.35 -7.99
C LEU A 39 4.52 10.49 -8.64
N THR A 40 4.27 10.39 -9.95
CA THR A 40 3.43 11.33 -10.69
C THR A 40 2.03 11.38 -10.08
N GLN A 41 1.41 10.22 -9.83
CA GLN A 41 0.07 10.18 -9.24
C GLN A 41 0.06 10.66 -7.77
N ALA A 42 1.04 10.28 -6.96
CA ALA A 42 1.13 10.69 -5.56
C ALA A 42 1.24 12.21 -5.40
N ARG A 43 1.95 12.89 -6.31
CA ARG A 43 2.06 14.36 -6.31
C ARG A 43 0.74 15.07 -6.57
N LEU A 44 -0.23 14.45 -7.26
CA LEU A 44 -1.57 15.02 -7.43
C LEU A 44 -2.27 15.17 -6.07
N TYR A 45 -1.99 14.26 -5.14
CA TYR A 45 -2.57 14.24 -3.80
C TYR A 45 -1.67 14.87 -2.72
N GLU A 46 -0.59 15.57 -3.11
CA GLU A 46 0.27 16.28 -2.16
C GLU A 46 -0.51 17.18 -1.17
N PRO A 47 -1.54 17.94 -1.58
CA PRO A 47 -2.31 18.78 -0.65
C PRO A 47 -3.06 17.99 0.43
N LEU A 48 -3.33 16.70 0.24
CA LEU A 48 -3.91 15.81 1.25
C LEU A 48 -2.80 15.14 2.06
N LEU A 49 -1.71 14.73 1.42
CA LEU A 49 -0.54 14.14 2.09
C LEU A 49 0.17 15.14 3.01
N GLN A 50 -0.03 16.45 2.85
CA GLN A 50 0.42 17.45 3.82
C GLN A 50 -0.36 17.44 5.15
N LEU A 51 -1.48 16.70 5.24
CA LEU A 51 -2.23 16.52 6.49
C LEU A 51 -1.55 15.46 7.39
N PRO A 52 -1.58 15.63 8.73
CA PRO A 52 -0.82 14.78 9.65
C PRO A 52 -1.36 13.34 9.75
N HIS A 53 -2.65 13.13 9.49
CA HIS A 53 -3.34 11.83 9.61
C HIS A 53 -3.55 11.12 8.26
N VAL A 54 -2.74 11.46 7.26
CA VAL A 54 -2.84 10.90 5.90
C VAL A 54 -1.54 10.21 5.50
N GLY A 55 -1.65 8.92 5.22
CA GLY A 55 -0.62 8.08 4.63
C GLY A 55 -0.94 7.72 3.17
N LEU A 56 -0.10 6.88 2.59
CA LEU A 56 -0.18 6.50 1.17
C LEU A 56 -0.10 4.97 1.03
N ALA A 57 -0.88 4.41 0.13
CA ALA A 57 -0.79 3.03 -0.32
C ALA A 57 -0.43 3.02 -1.81
N LEU A 58 0.48 2.12 -2.18
CA LEU A 58 0.81 1.82 -3.58
C LEU A 58 0.25 0.45 -3.89
N ASP A 59 -0.56 0.35 -4.95
CA ASP A 59 -1.11 -0.91 -5.43
C ASP A 59 -0.53 -1.33 -6.79
N PRO A 60 0.57 -2.11 -6.79
CA PRO A 60 1.24 -2.52 -8.02
C PRO A 60 0.39 -3.38 -8.94
N GLU A 61 -0.68 -4.01 -8.47
CA GLU A 61 -1.50 -4.87 -9.35
C GLU A 61 -2.17 -4.05 -10.48
N TRP A 62 -2.39 -2.75 -10.23
CA TRP A 62 -2.96 -1.80 -11.18
C TRP A 62 -1.89 -1.01 -11.95
N ARG A 63 -0.60 -1.32 -11.78
CA ARG A 63 0.48 -0.70 -12.57
C ARG A 63 0.58 -1.37 -13.95
N LEU A 64 0.29 -0.61 -15.01
CA LEU A 64 0.25 -1.06 -16.41
C LEU A 64 1.42 -0.55 -17.24
N ARG A 65 1.96 -1.43 -18.09
CA ARG A 65 2.84 -1.03 -19.20
C ARG A 65 2.04 -0.36 -20.34
N PRO A 66 2.69 0.34 -21.28
CA PRO A 66 2.00 1.14 -22.30
C PRO A 66 0.95 0.39 -23.14
N ASP A 67 1.14 -0.92 -23.36
CA ASP A 67 0.28 -1.79 -24.15
C ASP A 67 -0.69 -2.66 -23.32
N GLN A 68 -0.64 -2.54 -21.99
CA GLN A 68 -1.44 -3.35 -21.08
C GLN A 68 -2.77 -2.69 -20.73
N VAL A 69 -3.72 -3.51 -20.30
CA VAL A 69 -5.02 -3.11 -19.75
C VAL A 69 -5.30 -3.89 -18.47
N HIS A 70 -6.18 -3.39 -17.62
CA HIS A 70 -6.51 -4.06 -16.35
C HIS A 70 -7.20 -5.41 -16.55
N LEU A 71 -7.14 -6.25 -15.52
CA LEU A 71 -7.80 -7.57 -15.44
C LEU A 71 -7.34 -8.62 -16.47
N THR A 72 -6.32 -8.32 -17.30
CA THR A 72 -5.67 -9.29 -18.19
C THR A 72 -4.37 -9.83 -17.61
N GLN A 73 -3.77 -9.11 -16.67
CA GLN A 73 -2.60 -9.51 -15.89
C GLN A 73 -2.56 -8.75 -14.57
N ILE A 74 -1.79 -9.27 -13.62
CA ILE A 74 -1.37 -8.52 -12.43
C ILE A 74 -0.19 -7.62 -12.81
N GLY A 75 -0.32 -6.33 -12.51
CA GLY A 75 0.70 -5.32 -12.70
C GLY A 75 1.97 -5.56 -11.89
N GLN A 76 3.01 -4.82 -12.23
CA GLN A 76 4.31 -4.88 -11.56
C GLN A 76 4.95 -3.50 -11.54
N VAL A 77 5.71 -3.23 -10.49
CA VAL A 77 6.55 -2.04 -10.35
C VAL A 77 7.98 -2.44 -9.99
N GLY A 78 8.96 -1.70 -10.49
CA GLY A 78 10.36 -1.86 -10.08
C GLY A 78 10.62 -1.11 -8.77
N ILE A 79 11.52 -1.62 -7.95
CA ILE A 79 11.86 -1.00 -6.65
C ILE A 79 12.34 0.45 -6.76
N GLU A 80 12.95 0.84 -7.88
CA GLU A 80 13.40 2.22 -8.11
C GLU A 80 12.23 3.21 -8.13
N GLU A 81 11.10 2.86 -8.75
CA GLU A 81 9.90 3.72 -8.77
C GLU A 81 9.29 3.82 -7.36
N VAL A 82 9.29 2.73 -6.60
CA VAL A 82 8.85 2.74 -5.19
C VAL A 82 9.78 3.62 -4.34
N ASN A 83 11.10 3.49 -4.49
CA ASN A 83 12.09 4.28 -3.75
C ASN A 83 12.04 5.78 -4.10
N GLN A 84 11.60 6.14 -5.31
CA GLN A 84 11.29 7.53 -5.66
C GLN A 84 10.13 8.09 -4.84
N VAL A 85 9.07 7.29 -4.63
CA VAL A 85 7.96 7.66 -3.73
C VAL A 85 8.42 7.73 -2.27
N VAL A 86 9.20 6.75 -1.79
CA VAL A 86 9.80 6.75 -0.45
C VAL A 86 10.56 8.05 -0.20
N THR A 87 11.47 8.39 -1.11
CA THR A 87 12.31 9.60 -0.99
C THR A 87 11.43 10.85 -0.93
N TRP A 88 10.50 10.99 -1.89
CA TRP A 88 9.65 12.18 -1.98
C TRP A 88 8.71 12.32 -0.77
N LEU A 89 8.03 11.24 -0.35
CA LEU A 89 7.10 11.29 0.78
C LEU A 89 7.83 11.54 2.10
N ALA A 90 9.02 10.97 2.27
CA ALA A 90 9.87 11.23 3.42
C ALA A 90 10.34 12.70 3.46
N ASP A 91 10.81 13.25 2.33
CA ASP A 91 11.21 14.66 2.24
C ASP A 91 10.02 15.59 2.53
N LEU A 92 8.84 15.32 1.96
CA LEU A 92 7.61 16.07 2.24
C LEU A 92 7.28 16.04 3.74
N THR A 93 7.38 14.86 4.37
CA THR A 93 7.09 14.66 5.80
C THR A 93 8.06 15.45 6.67
N ARG A 94 9.37 15.39 6.36
CA ARG A 94 10.41 16.16 7.06
C ARG A 94 10.19 17.66 6.92
N ASP A 95 10.06 18.15 5.69
CA ASP A 95 10.02 19.58 5.36
C ASP A 95 8.79 20.27 5.94
N ARG A 96 7.70 19.52 6.09
CA ARG A 96 6.45 19.99 6.69
C ARG A 96 6.34 19.71 8.20
N ALA A 97 7.38 19.15 8.81
CA ALA A 97 7.41 18.73 10.21
C ALA A 97 6.19 17.87 10.61
N LEU A 98 5.81 16.94 9.73
CA LEU A 98 4.66 16.06 9.92
C LEU A 98 5.04 14.87 10.82
N PRO A 99 4.05 14.26 11.49
CA PRO A 99 4.24 12.94 12.10
C PRO A 99 4.68 11.90 11.07
N GLN A 100 5.34 10.84 11.54
CA GLN A 100 5.72 9.69 10.70
C GLN A 100 4.51 9.21 9.89
N LYS A 101 4.68 9.06 8.56
CA LYS A 101 3.62 8.63 7.67
C LYS A 101 3.66 7.14 7.42
N LEU A 102 2.49 6.52 7.37
CA LEU A 102 2.36 5.15 6.88
C LEU A 102 2.49 5.14 5.35
N LEU A 103 3.42 4.34 4.84
CA LEU A 103 3.51 3.97 3.42
C LEU A 103 3.21 2.48 3.30
N VAL A 104 2.07 2.14 2.71
CA VAL A 104 1.63 0.77 2.48
C VAL A 104 2.03 0.32 1.08
N LEU A 105 2.63 -0.85 0.98
CA LEU A 105 2.96 -1.52 -0.27
C LEU A 105 2.07 -2.77 -0.36
N HIS A 106 1.06 -2.72 -1.24
CA HIS A 106 0.23 -3.89 -1.51
C HIS A 106 1.04 -4.94 -2.27
N GLN A 107 1.00 -6.18 -1.80
CA GLN A 107 1.76 -7.25 -2.40
C GLN A 107 1.24 -8.62 -1.99
N PHE A 108 0.79 -9.41 -2.97
CA PHE A 108 0.44 -10.82 -2.78
C PHE A 108 1.17 -11.78 -3.72
N GLN A 109 2.09 -11.24 -4.54
CA GLN A 109 3.01 -12.03 -5.34
C GLN A 109 4.39 -11.38 -5.31
N VAL A 110 5.44 -12.18 -5.18
CA VAL A 110 6.84 -11.69 -5.14
C VAL A 110 7.13 -10.77 -6.34
N ARG A 111 6.62 -11.12 -7.52
CA ARG A 111 6.87 -10.38 -8.77
C ARG A 111 6.17 -9.01 -8.88
N MET A 112 5.24 -8.67 -7.98
CA MET A 112 4.54 -7.37 -8.03
C MET A 112 5.50 -6.21 -7.77
N ILE A 113 6.51 -6.40 -6.90
CA ILE A 113 7.55 -5.43 -6.61
C ILE A 113 8.89 -6.09 -6.93
N VAL A 114 9.45 -5.76 -8.09
CA VAL A 114 10.71 -6.33 -8.58
C VAL A 114 11.89 -5.75 -7.79
N ASP A 115 12.79 -6.62 -7.32
CA ASP A 115 13.98 -6.30 -6.52
C ASP A 115 13.67 -5.62 -5.16
N ARG A 116 12.58 -6.02 -4.50
CA ARG A 116 12.11 -5.42 -3.23
C ARG A 116 13.13 -5.47 -2.09
N GLU A 117 14.08 -6.40 -2.11
CA GLU A 117 15.19 -6.45 -1.15
C GLU A 117 16.05 -5.16 -1.13
N ARG A 118 15.92 -4.31 -2.16
CA ARG A 118 16.58 -3.00 -2.28
C ARG A 118 15.69 -1.83 -1.84
N LEU A 119 14.56 -2.09 -1.18
CA LEU A 119 13.68 -1.06 -0.62
C LEU A 119 14.44 -0.19 0.38
N ASP A 120 14.37 1.12 0.21
CA ASP A 120 14.96 2.07 1.14
C ASP A 120 14.11 2.14 2.43
N THR A 121 14.63 1.52 3.47
CA THR A 121 14.04 1.50 4.82
C THR A 121 14.78 2.43 5.78
N SER A 122 15.67 3.29 5.28
CA SER A 122 16.50 4.19 6.10
C SER A 122 15.82 5.51 6.49
N ARG A 123 14.60 5.75 6.00
CA ARG A 123 13.85 7.00 6.18
C ARG A 123 12.94 6.92 7.40
N ASP A 124 13.38 7.48 8.53
CA ASP A 124 12.60 7.52 9.78
C ASP A 124 11.27 8.28 9.67
N GLU A 125 11.11 9.10 8.62
CA GLU A 125 9.85 9.80 8.33
C GLU A 125 8.71 8.86 7.94
N LEU A 126 9.02 7.63 7.52
CA LEU A 126 8.03 6.67 7.04
C LEU A 126 8.01 5.41 7.88
N ALA A 127 6.80 4.96 8.22
CA ALA A 127 6.55 3.58 8.59
C ALA A 127 6.18 2.82 7.32
N ILE A 128 7.11 2.05 6.77
CA ILE A 128 6.85 1.27 5.55
C ILE A 128 6.27 -0.09 5.93
N MET A 129 5.12 -0.41 5.35
CA MET A 129 4.37 -1.63 5.60
C MET A 129 4.17 -2.41 4.30
N VAL A 130 4.44 -3.71 4.33
CA VAL A 130 3.98 -4.62 3.27
C VAL A 130 2.62 -5.17 3.69
N HIS A 131 1.59 -4.90 2.89
CA HIS A 131 0.23 -5.36 3.13
C HIS A 131 -0.07 -6.51 2.17
N VAL A 132 -0.17 -7.73 2.73
CA VAL A 132 -0.45 -8.94 1.97
C VAL A 132 -1.94 -9.03 1.72
N ASP A 133 -2.33 -8.70 0.51
CA ASP A 133 -3.71 -8.45 0.10
C ASP A 133 -4.19 -9.41 -1.00
N GLY A 134 -3.68 -10.63 -0.98
CA GLY A 134 -4.15 -11.71 -1.85
C GLY A 134 -5.31 -12.47 -1.24
N GLN A 135 -6.22 -12.94 -2.09
CA GLN A 135 -7.35 -13.76 -1.70
C GLN A 135 -7.09 -15.26 -1.88
N GLY A 136 -7.82 -16.10 -1.15
CA GLY A 136 -7.82 -17.54 -1.38
C GLY A 136 -8.13 -18.37 -0.13
N THR A 137 -7.75 -19.65 -0.16
CA THR A 137 -7.87 -20.52 1.02
C THR A 137 -6.83 -20.14 2.07
N GLN A 138 -7.10 -20.40 3.35
CA GLN A 138 -6.17 -20.08 4.43
C GLN A 138 -4.75 -20.65 4.25
N PRO A 139 -4.56 -21.91 3.79
CA PRO A 139 -3.22 -22.40 3.46
C PRO A 139 -2.50 -21.55 2.41
N MET A 140 -3.19 -21.15 1.33
CA MET A 140 -2.57 -20.34 0.26
C MET A 140 -2.16 -18.95 0.77
N LYS A 141 -2.96 -18.34 1.64
CA LYS A 141 -2.66 -17.03 2.20
C LYS A 141 -1.50 -17.10 3.20
N GLN A 142 -1.48 -18.11 4.06
CA GLN A 142 -0.37 -18.37 4.99
C GLN A 142 0.94 -18.67 4.23
N ASP A 143 0.87 -19.43 3.12
CA ASP A 143 2.02 -19.67 2.25
C ASP A 143 2.53 -18.36 1.63
N THR A 144 1.62 -17.51 1.13
CA THR A 144 1.98 -16.19 0.58
C THR A 144 2.61 -15.29 1.63
N TRP A 145 2.02 -15.26 2.84
CA TRP A 145 2.55 -14.54 4.00
C TRP A 145 3.98 -14.97 4.33
N GLY A 146 4.22 -16.27 4.44
CA GLY A 146 5.54 -16.83 4.72
C GLY A 146 6.55 -16.51 3.62
N VAL A 147 6.18 -16.65 2.35
CA VAL A 147 7.05 -16.34 1.20
C VAL A 147 7.43 -14.87 1.17
N LEU A 148 6.48 -13.96 1.38
CA LEU A 148 6.77 -12.52 1.34
C LEU A 148 7.62 -12.05 2.51
N HIS A 149 7.62 -12.75 3.64
CA HIS A 149 8.53 -12.45 4.76
C HIS A 149 9.98 -12.87 4.50
N GLN A 150 10.24 -13.81 3.59
CA GLN A 150 11.59 -14.30 3.32
C GLN A 150 12.46 -13.17 2.75
N ASP A 151 13.65 -13.01 3.33
CA ASP A 151 14.68 -12.03 2.93
C ASP A 151 14.18 -10.59 2.79
N ALA A 152 13.06 -10.26 3.46
CA ALA A 152 12.51 -8.92 3.45
C ALA A 152 13.48 -7.96 4.17
N PRO A 153 13.70 -6.74 3.62
CA PRO A 153 14.55 -5.76 4.26
C PRO A 153 13.94 -5.33 5.60
N ALA A 154 14.78 -4.86 6.52
CA ALA A 154 14.36 -4.42 7.85
C ALA A 154 14.84 -2.98 8.10
N PRO A 155 14.04 -2.14 8.81
CA PRO A 155 12.74 -2.47 9.40
C PRO A 155 11.58 -2.44 8.38
N LEU A 156 10.62 -3.36 8.54
CA LEU A 156 9.32 -3.36 7.85
C LEU A 156 8.20 -3.73 8.81
N TYR A 157 7.03 -3.12 8.60
CA TYR A 157 5.78 -3.53 9.21
C TYR A 157 4.99 -4.43 8.26
N TRP A 158 4.03 -5.17 8.79
CA TRP A 158 3.30 -6.18 8.05
C TRP A 158 1.80 -6.07 8.28
N GLY A 159 1.05 -6.10 7.19
CA GLY A 159 -0.40 -6.09 7.21
C GLY A 159 -0.99 -7.30 6.51
N TRP A 160 -2.13 -7.78 6.98
CA TRP A 160 -2.89 -8.87 6.40
C TRP A 160 -4.29 -8.39 6.00
N LYS A 161 -4.73 -8.68 4.77
CA LYS A 161 -6.13 -8.45 4.35
C LYS A 161 -6.92 -9.75 4.38
N ASN A 162 -8.12 -9.72 4.94
CA ASN A 162 -9.14 -10.74 4.75
C ASN A 162 -10.17 -10.26 3.73
N PHE A 163 -10.67 -11.16 2.90
CA PHE A 163 -11.73 -10.90 1.93
C PHE A 163 -13.01 -11.63 2.35
N TYR A 164 -14.13 -10.93 2.47
CA TYR A 164 -15.38 -11.51 2.98
C TYR A 164 -15.96 -12.57 2.05
N ASP A 165 -15.87 -12.37 0.73
CA ASP A 165 -16.53 -13.22 -0.25
C ASP A 165 -15.54 -14.11 -1.02
N GLU A 166 -14.28 -13.70 -1.13
CA GLU A 166 -13.24 -14.38 -1.90
C GLU A 166 -12.38 -15.35 -1.08
N ASP A 167 -12.25 -15.13 0.23
CA ASP A 167 -11.60 -16.09 1.11
C ASP A 167 -12.58 -17.20 1.51
N SER A 168 -12.09 -18.44 1.56
CA SER A 168 -12.90 -19.57 2.00
C SER A 168 -12.09 -20.54 2.86
N PRO A 169 -12.31 -20.59 4.18
CA PRO A 169 -13.10 -19.64 4.98
C PRO A 169 -12.36 -18.30 5.20
N THR A 170 -13.08 -17.21 5.40
CA THR A 170 -12.54 -15.94 5.93
C THR A 170 -12.31 -16.04 7.44
N LEU A 171 -11.14 -15.60 7.93
CA LEU A 171 -10.87 -15.57 9.38
C LEU A 171 -11.58 -14.40 10.06
N THR A 172 -12.13 -14.64 11.25
CA THR A 172 -12.55 -13.56 12.16
C THR A 172 -11.33 -12.77 12.69
N PRO A 173 -11.53 -11.58 13.28
CA PRO A 173 -10.41 -10.83 13.86
C PRO A 173 -9.63 -11.64 14.91
N ASP A 174 -10.34 -12.34 15.81
CA ASP A 174 -9.72 -13.17 16.84
C ASP A 174 -8.90 -14.32 16.24
N GLN A 175 -9.43 -14.98 15.20
CA GLN A 175 -8.71 -16.03 14.49
C GLN A 175 -7.50 -15.49 13.72
N THR A 176 -7.60 -14.32 13.09
CA THR A 176 -6.48 -13.71 12.37
C THR A 176 -5.30 -13.48 13.32
N ILE A 177 -5.55 -12.94 14.51
CA ILE A 177 -4.50 -12.71 15.51
C ILE A 177 -3.95 -14.03 16.09
N ALA A 178 -4.79 -15.05 16.24
CA ALA A 178 -4.40 -16.33 16.80
C ALA A 178 -3.66 -17.25 15.82
N GLU A 179 -3.95 -17.15 14.51
CA GLU A 179 -3.52 -18.13 13.51
C GLU A 179 -2.47 -17.59 12.53
N VAL A 180 -2.41 -16.27 12.28
CA VAL A 180 -1.44 -15.69 11.34
C VAL A 180 -0.12 -15.37 12.05
N HIS A 181 0.97 -15.98 11.57
CA HIS A 181 2.30 -15.84 12.15
C HIS A 181 3.38 -15.57 11.09
N PRO A 182 4.25 -14.55 11.26
CA PRO A 182 4.27 -13.55 12.35
C PRO A 182 2.96 -12.75 12.47
N THR A 183 2.65 -12.26 13.67
CA THR A 183 1.38 -11.55 13.92
C THR A 183 1.35 -10.23 13.14
N PRO A 184 0.31 -9.98 12.32
CA PRO A 184 0.21 -8.73 11.55
C PRO A 184 -0.02 -7.52 12.45
N GLN A 185 0.53 -6.36 12.06
CA GLN A 185 0.30 -5.08 12.73
C GLN A 185 -0.89 -4.30 12.15
N LEU A 186 -1.29 -4.60 10.92
CA LEU A 186 -2.53 -4.12 10.30
C LEU A 186 -3.36 -5.31 9.87
N VAL A 187 -4.65 -5.32 10.23
CA VAL A 187 -5.61 -6.29 9.69
C VAL A 187 -6.73 -5.51 9.03
N THR A 188 -6.96 -5.77 7.76
CA THR A 188 -8.05 -5.17 7.00
C THR A 188 -9.05 -6.23 6.55
N TYR A 189 -10.28 -5.78 6.32
CA TYR A 189 -11.35 -6.59 5.77
C TYR A 189 -11.96 -5.86 4.57
N GLN A 190 -12.19 -6.59 3.47
CA GLN A 190 -12.79 -6.09 2.25
C GLN A 190 -13.88 -7.04 1.76
#